data_AF-A0A4Y2TF99-F1
#
_entry.id   AF-A0A4Y2TF99-F1
#
_cell.length_a   1.000
_cell.length_b   1.000
_cell.length_c   1.000
_cell.angle_alpha   90.00
_cell.angle_beta   90.00
_cell.angle_gamma   90.00
#
_symmetry.space_group_name_H-M   'P 1'
#
loop_
_entity.id
_entity.type
_entity.pdbx_description
1 polymer ?
#
loop_
_entity_poly.entity_id
_entity_poly.type
_entity_poly.pdbx_seq_one_letter_code
_entity_poly.pdbx_strand_id
1 'polypeptide(L)'
;MSSGSIENVPGKTDLVTHDIEPVMSKPYRKSPIQNKILRKEIQKMLSMKIIEVGYSDYTLPMILVEAPGKEPRPCVDYRNLNKITKTKF
;
A
#
# COMPACT_ATOMS: atom_id res chain seq x y z
N MET A 1 1.49 18.17 31.41
CA MET A 1 0.79 17.66 30.22
C MET A 1 1.78 17.68 29.08
N SER A 2 2.44 16.55 28.82
CA SER A 2 3.43 16.43 27.74
C SER A 2 2.68 16.46 26.41
N SER A 3 2.97 17.47 25.58
CA SER A 3 2.57 17.53 24.18
C SER A 3 3.10 16.29 23.47
N GLY A 4 2.25 15.29 23.29
CA GLY A 4 2.58 14.08 22.54
C GLY A 4 2.82 14.46 21.09
N SER A 5 4.08 14.48 20.67
CA SER A 5 4.47 14.56 19.28
C SER A 5 3.82 13.39 18.55
N ILE A 6 2.98 13.65 17.55
CA ILE A 6 2.57 12.59 16.63
C ILE A 6 3.81 12.24 15.83
N GLU A 7 4.47 11.15 16.20
CA GLU A 7 5.58 10.60 15.44
C GLU A 7 5.03 10.14 14.07
N ASN A 8 5.70 10.49 12.97
CA ASN A 8 5.32 10.07 11.61
C ASN A 8 5.62 8.57 11.35
N VAL A 9 5.44 7.74 12.36
CA VAL A 9 5.66 6.30 12.31
C VAL A 9 4.28 5.63 12.23
N PRO A 10 4.00 4.86 11.16
CA PRO A 10 2.74 4.13 11.05
C PRO A 10 2.52 3.18 12.24
N GLY A 11 1.33 3.22 12.85
CA GLY A 11 0.88 2.30 13.90
C GLY A 11 -0.10 1.24 13.39
N LYS A 12 -0.46 0.27 14.24
CA LYS A 12 -1.52 -0.74 13.97
C LYS A 12 -2.74 -0.47 14.86
N THR A 13 -3.95 -0.74 14.36
CA THR A 13 -5.22 -0.62 15.10
C THR A 13 -6.20 -1.71 14.67
N ASP A 14 -7.07 -2.11 15.58
CA ASP A 14 -8.11 -3.13 15.45
C ASP A 14 -9.54 -2.56 15.56
N LEU A 15 -9.70 -1.23 15.51
CA LEU A 15 -10.98 -0.54 15.70
C LEU A 15 -12.05 -0.84 14.63
N VAL A 16 -11.68 -1.41 13.47
CA VAL A 16 -12.58 -1.62 12.34
C VAL A 16 -12.38 -3.01 11.73
N THR A 17 -13.48 -3.69 11.46
CA THR A 17 -13.52 -4.98 10.73
C THR A 17 -14.51 -4.89 9.57
N HIS A 18 -14.19 -5.54 8.45
CA HIS A 18 -15.04 -5.64 7.26
C HIS A 18 -15.25 -7.09 6.86
N ASP A 19 -16.48 -7.41 6.46
CA ASP A 19 -16.82 -8.68 5.82
C ASP A 19 -17.16 -8.39 4.35
N ILE A 20 -16.22 -8.70 3.46
CA ILE A 20 -16.28 -8.42 2.03
C ILE A 20 -15.62 -9.57 1.25
N GLU A 21 -16.09 -9.81 0.03
CA GLU A 21 -15.47 -10.80 -0.84
C GLU A 21 -14.08 -10.36 -1.35
N PRO A 22 -13.11 -11.28 -1.48
CA PRO A 22 -11.79 -10.95 -1.98
C PRO A 22 -11.79 -10.35 -3.38
N VAL A 23 -11.01 -9.29 -3.56
CA VAL A 23 -10.81 -8.64 -4.86
C VAL A 23 -9.52 -9.12 -5.49
N MET A 24 -9.62 -9.72 -6.68
CA MET A 24 -8.47 -10.08 -7.51
C MET A 24 -8.35 -9.16 -8.72
N SER A 25 -7.25 -8.42 -8.80
CA SER A 25 -6.92 -7.53 -9.90
C SER A 25 -5.54 -7.88 -10.47
N LYS A 26 -5.45 -8.03 -11.79
CA LYS A 26 -4.21 -8.43 -12.47
C LYS A 26 -3.14 -7.34 -12.33
N PRO A 27 -1.86 -7.70 -12.07
CA PRO A 27 -0.76 -6.74 -12.10
C PRO A 27 -0.62 -6.06 -13.47
N TYR A 28 -0.40 -4.75 -13.47
CA TYR A 28 -0.06 -4.04 -14.70
C TYR A 28 1.35 -4.38 -15.19
N ARG A 29 1.51 -4.43 -16.52
CA ARG A 29 2.83 -4.54 -17.17
C ARG A 29 3.67 -3.32 -16.82
N LYS A 30 4.95 -3.55 -16.50
CA LYS A 30 5.91 -2.52 -16.11
C LYS A 30 7.20 -2.66 -16.88
N SER A 31 7.85 -1.52 -17.14
CA SER A 31 9.18 -1.52 -17.74
C SER A 31 10.23 -2.08 -16.75
N PRO A 32 11.40 -2.52 -17.23
CA PRO A 32 12.50 -2.96 -16.36
C PRO A 32 12.92 -1.89 -15.34
N ILE A 33 12.92 -0.62 -15.75
CA ILE A 33 13.27 0.53 -14.89
C ILE A 33 12.23 0.69 -13.77
N GLN A 34 10.94 0.68 -14.10
CA GLN A 34 9.86 0.77 -13.11
C GLN A 34 9.94 -0.39 -12.10
N ASN A 35 10.20 -1.61 -12.57
CA ASN A 35 10.37 -2.77 -11.70
C ASN A 35 11.58 -2.62 -10.75
N LYS A 36 12.68 -1.99 -11.20
CA LYS A 36 13.84 -1.72 -10.33
C LYS A 36 13.49 -0.75 -9.20
N ILE A 37 12.77 0.33 -9.52
CA ILE A 37 12.33 1.33 -8.55
C ILE A 37 11.39 0.69 -7.52
N LEU A 38 10.38 -0.05 -7.98
CA LEU A 38 9.42 -0.70 -7.09
C LEU A 38 10.07 -1.72 -6.15
N ARG A 39 11.00 -2.54 -6.67
CA ARG A 39 11.73 -3.51 -5.82
C ARG A 39 12.53 -2.82 -4.74
N LYS A 40 13.20 -1.69 -5.05
CA LYS A 40 13.96 -0.92 -4.06
C LYS A 40 13.06 -0.44 -2.91
N GLU A 41 11.89 0.11 -3.23
CA GLU A 41 10.98 0.61 -2.19
C GLU A 41 10.32 -0.53 -1.39
N ILE A 42 9.97 -1.64 -2.04
CA ILE A 42 9.46 -2.84 -1.34
C ILE A 42 10.48 -3.34 -0.31
N GLN A 43 11.76 -3.41 -0.68
CA GLN A 43 12.82 -3.83 0.25
C GLN A 43 12.98 -2.86 1.43
N LYS A 44 12.85 -1.56 1.19
CA LYS A 44 12.86 -0.54 2.24
C LYS A 44 11.64 -0.68 3.17
N MET A 45 10.44 -0.89 2.64
CA MET A 45 9.25 -1.11 3.47
C MET A 45 9.32 -2.40 4.29
N LEU A 46 9.91 -3.47 3.73
CA LEU A 46 10.18 -4.72 4.43
C LEU A 46 11.19 -4.50 5.58
N SER A 47 12.29 -3.78 5.34
CA SER A 47 13.29 -3.50 6.38
C SER A 47 12.74 -2.62 7.51
N MET A 48 11.84 -1.71 7.18
CA MET A 48 11.09 -0.88 8.14
C MET A 48 9.95 -1.63 8.84
N LYS A 49 9.68 -2.90 8.50
CA LYS A 49 8.57 -3.71 9.02
C LYS A 49 7.19 -3.09 8.81
N ILE A 50 7.03 -2.28 7.76
CA ILE A 50 5.75 -1.68 7.36
C ILE A 50 4.90 -2.71 6.61
N ILE A 51 5.53 -3.59 5.84
CA ILE A 51 4.90 -4.69 5.10
C ILE A 51 5.59 -6.02 5.42
N GLU A 52 4.93 -7.12 5.08
CA GLU A 52 5.46 -8.48 5.19
C GLU A 52 5.16 -9.30 3.95
N VAL A 53 5.88 -10.41 3.78
CA VAL A 53 5.57 -11.40 2.75
C VAL A 53 4.43 -12.27 3.27
N GLY A 54 3.39 -12.43 2.46
CA GLY A 54 2.23 -13.25 2.83
C GLY A 54 1.51 -13.79 1.60
N TYR A 55 0.54 -14.67 1.88
CA TYR A 55 -0.35 -15.25 0.89
C TYR A 55 -1.76 -14.76 1.20
N SER A 56 -2.44 -14.21 0.19
CA SER A 56 -3.76 -13.60 0.35
C SER A 56 -4.61 -13.92 -0.87
N ASP A 57 -5.90 -14.13 -0.62
CA ASP A 57 -6.92 -14.23 -1.69
C ASP A 57 -7.18 -12.87 -2.36
N TYR A 58 -6.64 -11.79 -1.81
CA TYR A 58 -6.66 -10.46 -2.39
C TYR A 58 -5.43 -10.25 -3.27
N THR A 59 -5.63 -9.64 -4.44
CA THR A 59 -4.53 -9.20 -5.30
C THR A 59 -4.85 -7.83 -5.88
N LEU A 60 -3.95 -6.87 -5.69
CA LEU A 60 -4.12 -5.49 -6.12
C LEU A 60 -2.88 -5.04 -6.91
N PRO A 61 -3.02 -4.35 -8.05
CA PRO A 61 -1.88 -3.92 -8.83
C PRO A 61 -1.20 -2.73 -8.15
N MET A 62 0.13 -2.74 -8.18
CA MET A 62 0.95 -1.59 -7.81
C MET A 62 1.22 -0.73 -9.05
N ILE A 63 1.20 0.59 -8.88
CA ILE A 63 1.53 1.60 -9.89
C ILE A 63 2.69 2.46 -9.40
N LEU A 64 3.38 3.12 -10.32
CA LEU A 64 4.40 4.11 -10.00
C LEU A 64 3.85 5.49 -10.38
N VAL A 65 3.76 6.39 -9.41
CA VAL A 65 3.30 7.76 -9.62
C VAL A 65 4.51 8.68 -9.67
N GLU A 66 4.72 9.28 -10.84
CA GLU A 66 5.82 10.21 -11.09
C GLU A 66 5.30 11.65 -11.00
N ALA A 67 6.12 12.56 -10.46
CA ALA A 67 5.82 13.98 -10.41
C ALA A 67 7.11 14.79 -10.62
N PRO A 68 7.06 15.95 -11.31
CA PRO A 68 8.25 16.78 -11.52
C PRO A 68 8.93 17.15 -10.20
N GLY A 69 10.25 16.95 -10.13
CA GLY A 69 11.06 17.28 -8.96
C GLY A 69 10.80 16.40 -7.73
N LYS A 70 10.02 15.32 -7.83
CA LYS A 70 9.76 14.38 -6.74
C LYS A 70 10.23 12.98 -7.11
N GLU A 71 10.64 12.23 -6.09
CA GLU A 71 10.91 10.82 -6.28
C GLU A 71 9.63 10.08 -6.71
N PRO A 72 9.72 9.12 -7.65
CA PRO A 72 8.59 8.28 -8.02
C PRO A 72 8.06 7.53 -6.80
N ARG A 73 6.73 7.56 -6.61
CA ARG A 73 6.06 6.94 -5.46
C ARG A 73 5.34 5.67 -5.87
N PRO A 74 5.71 4.51 -5.28
CA PRO A 74 4.92 3.29 -5.41
C PRO A 74 3.57 3.47 -4.71
N CYS A 75 2.49 3.20 -5.43
CA CYS A 75 1.13 3.23 -4.88
C CYS A 75 0.41 1.93 -5.21
N VAL A 76 -0.38 1.42 -4.27
CA VAL A 76 -1.31 0.32 -4.53
C VAL A 76 -2.62 0.91 -5.06
N ASP A 77 -3.14 0.37 -6.16
CA ASP A 77 -4.42 0.79 -6.72
C ASP A 77 -5.58 0.09 -6.00
N TYR A 78 -6.12 0.77 -4.99
CA TYR A 78 -7.24 0.27 -4.18
C TYR A 78 -8.62 0.54 -4.79
N ARG A 79 -8.74 1.05 -6.02
CA ARG A 79 -10.04 1.49 -6.57
C ARG A 79 -11.12 0.41 -6.54
N ASN A 80 -10.78 -0.84 -6.85
CA ASN A 80 -11.75 -1.94 -6.82
C ASN A 80 -12.11 -2.36 -5.39
N LEU A 81 -11.14 -2.37 -4.47
CA LEU A 81 -11.38 -2.65 -3.06
C LEU A 81 -12.28 -1.57 -2.44
N ASN A 82 -11.94 -0.29 -2.67
CA ASN A 82 -12.67 0.84 -2.10
C ASN A 82 -14.14 0.90 -2.53
N LYS A 83 -14.51 0.31 -3.68
CA LYS A 83 -15.92 0.23 -4.11
C LYS A 83 -16.77 -0.69 -3.24
N ILE A 84 -16.16 -1.72 -2.65
CA ILE A 84 -16.84 -2.71 -1.82
C ILE A 84 -16.63 -2.44 -0.33
N THR A 85 -15.58 -1.70 0.03
CA THR A 85 -15.34 -1.24 1.39
C THR A 85 -16.37 -0.20 1.80
N LYS A 86 -17.11 -0.45 2.87
CA LYS A 86 -18.07 0.49 3.46
C LYS A 86 -17.43 1.25 4.62
N THR A 87 -17.50 2.57 4.63
CA THR A 87 -17.11 3.33 5.83
C THR A 87 -18.25 3.23 6.85
N LYS A 88 -17.95 2.85 8.10
CA LYS A 88 -18.89 2.95 9.23
C LYS A 88 -18.77 4.32 9.89
N PHE A 89 -18.85 5.39 9.10
CA PHE A 89 -18.93 6.79 9.53
C PHE A 89 -19.64 7.58 8.44
#